data_AF-A0A7R9WE57-F1
#
_entry.id   AF-A0A7R9WE57-F1
#
_cell.length_a   1.000
_cell.length_b   1.000
_cell.length_c   1.000
_cell.angle_alpha   90.00
_cell.angle_beta   90.00
_cell.angle_gamma   90.00
#
_symmetry.space_group_name_H-M   'P 1'
#
loop_
_entity.id
_entity.type
_entity.pdbx_description
1 polymer ?
#
loop_
_entity_poly.entity_id
_entity_poly.type
_entity_poly.pdbx_seq_one_letter_code
_entity_poly.pdbx_strand_id
1 'polypeptide(L)'
;KNGKKTEDGGDSRGTGTTASSLLPRRDDGKKRVIVSERRVRKNAKFQLSDVPRPYASREEYDRAMDGALGAEWNVTGAARELTAPEVIRRAGRMIRPIAAEAKERRGGGRSGPPRRAPAKF
;
A
#
# COMPACT_ATOMS: atom_id res chain seq x y z
N LYS A 1 46.75 -9.12 -56.49
CA LYS A 1 45.37 -9.55 -56.84
C LYS A 1 44.52 -9.31 -55.60
N ASN A 2 43.46 -8.52 -55.76
CA ASN A 2 42.68 -7.83 -54.72
C ASN A 2 42.06 -8.73 -53.66
N GLY A 3 41.88 -8.17 -52.46
CA GLY A 3 41.22 -8.82 -51.34
C GLY A 3 39.69 -8.80 -51.40
N LYS A 4 39.08 -9.47 -50.43
CA LYS A 4 37.73 -9.18 -49.95
C LYS A 4 37.57 -9.75 -48.54
N LYS A 5 37.50 -8.86 -47.55
CA LYS A 5 36.84 -9.12 -46.26
C LYS A 5 35.37 -9.39 -46.54
N THR A 6 34.83 -10.43 -45.93
CA THR A 6 33.40 -10.51 -45.60
C THR A 6 33.33 -10.91 -44.13
N GLU A 7 33.07 -9.89 -43.33
CA GLU A 7 32.35 -9.99 -42.06
C GLU A 7 30.99 -10.63 -42.35
N ASP A 8 30.50 -11.53 -41.50
CA ASP A 8 29.06 -11.75 -41.28
C ASP A 8 28.85 -12.70 -40.08
N GLY A 9 27.93 -12.33 -39.19
CA GLY A 9 27.42 -13.23 -38.13
C GLY A 9 27.35 -12.63 -36.72
N GLY A 10 26.92 -11.37 -36.60
CA GLY A 10 26.72 -10.70 -35.31
C GLY A 10 25.70 -11.40 -34.41
N ASP A 11 26.13 -11.60 -33.16
CA ASP A 11 25.36 -11.94 -31.96
C ASP A 11 24.03 -11.17 -31.90
N SER A 12 22.91 -11.81 -32.25
CA SER A 12 21.57 -11.24 -32.05
C SER A 12 21.17 -11.37 -30.58
N ARG A 13 21.80 -10.59 -29.70
CA ARG A 13 21.28 -10.34 -28.36
C ARG A 13 20.20 -9.27 -28.46
N GLY A 14 18.95 -9.70 -28.22
CA GLY A 14 17.73 -8.95 -28.43
C GLY A 14 17.79 -7.47 -28.03
N THR A 15 17.46 -6.63 -29.00
CA THR A 15 17.23 -5.19 -28.83
C THR A 15 15.93 -4.96 -28.07
N GLY A 16 15.99 -4.99 -26.74
CA GLY A 16 14.96 -4.40 -25.90
C GLY A 16 15.16 -2.89 -25.84
N THR A 17 14.69 -2.15 -26.83
CA THR A 17 14.77 -0.68 -26.86
C THR A 17 14.05 -0.07 -25.65
N THR A 18 14.78 0.82 -25.01
CA THR A 18 14.69 1.27 -23.62
C THR A 18 13.75 2.49 -23.48
N ALA A 19 12.58 2.35 -22.86
CA ALA A 19 11.76 3.53 -22.52
C ALA A 19 12.40 4.40 -21.43
N SER A 20 13.30 3.83 -20.62
CA SER A 20 14.00 4.55 -19.54
C SER A 20 15.15 5.46 -20.01
N SER A 21 15.62 5.33 -21.26
CA SER A 21 16.76 6.12 -21.74
C SER A 21 16.38 7.49 -22.32
N LEU A 22 15.09 7.79 -22.43
CA LEU A 22 14.59 9.07 -22.94
C LEU A 22 14.45 10.13 -21.83
N LEU A 23 14.38 9.71 -20.57
CA LEU A 23 14.31 10.61 -19.43
C LEU A 23 15.74 10.89 -18.92
N PRO A 24 16.06 12.17 -18.58
CA PRO A 24 17.34 12.50 -17.99
C PRO A 24 17.52 11.72 -16.67
N ARG A 25 18.75 11.29 -16.40
CA ARG A 25 19.04 10.52 -15.20
C ARG A 25 18.69 11.30 -13.94
N ARG A 26 18.24 10.60 -12.90
CA ARG A 26 17.81 11.25 -11.63
C ARG A 26 18.96 11.90 -10.85
N ASP A 27 20.19 11.49 -11.14
CA ASP A 27 21.42 12.00 -10.56
C ASP A 27 22.09 13.10 -11.39
N ASP A 28 21.51 13.49 -12.53
CA ASP A 28 22.04 14.58 -13.34
C ASP A 28 22.06 15.91 -12.57
N GLY A 29 23.16 16.65 -12.67
CA GLY A 29 23.40 17.89 -11.92
C GLY A 29 23.81 17.75 -10.44
N LYS A 30 23.97 16.54 -9.89
CA LYS A 30 24.40 16.33 -8.49
C LYS A 30 25.90 16.02 -8.38
N LYS A 31 26.67 16.89 -7.71
CA LYS A 31 28.14 16.80 -7.63
C LYS A 31 28.72 15.56 -6.91
N ARG A 32 27.97 14.94 -5.99
CA ARG A 32 28.48 13.88 -5.09
C ARG A 32 27.65 12.60 -5.09
N VAL A 33 26.63 12.51 -5.95
CA VAL A 33 25.66 11.40 -5.91
C VAL A 33 25.65 10.72 -7.27
N ILE A 34 25.90 9.41 -7.26
CA ILE A 34 25.77 8.55 -8.44
C ILE A 34 24.74 7.48 -8.08
N VAL A 35 23.64 7.40 -8.81
CA VAL A 35 22.55 6.44 -8.55
C VAL A 35 22.55 5.38 -9.64
N SER A 36 22.52 4.10 -9.24
CA SER A 36 22.31 3.01 -10.19
C SER A 36 20.81 2.89 -10.51
N GLU A 37 20.41 3.15 -11.76
CA GLU A 37 19.02 3.00 -12.22
C GLU A 37 18.66 1.54 -12.61
N ARG A 38 19.55 0.59 -12.28
CA ARG A 38 19.35 -0.83 -12.56
C ARG A 38 18.30 -1.42 -11.61
N ARG A 39 17.25 -2.05 -12.16
CA ARG A 39 16.24 -2.75 -11.36
C ARG A 39 16.82 -4.02 -10.72
N VAL A 40 16.65 -4.15 -9.41
CA VAL A 40 17.01 -5.37 -8.66
C VAL A 40 15.94 -6.44 -8.88
N ARG A 41 16.24 -7.46 -9.71
CA ARG A 41 15.28 -8.52 -10.09
C ARG A 41 14.75 -9.35 -8.91
N LYS A 42 15.55 -9.54 -7.86
CA LYS A 42 15.16 -10.31 -6.67
C LYS A 42 13.98 -9.69 -5.92
N ASN A 43 13.87 -8.36 -5.95
CA ASN A 43 12.84 -7.61 -5.23
C ASN A 43 11.49 -7.61 -5.96
N ALA A 44 11.47 -8.03 -7.23
CA ALA A 44 10.23 -8.04 -8.03
C ALA A 44 9.13 -8.92 -7.43
N LYS A 45 9.49 -9.95 -6.64
CA LYS A 45 8.55 -10.84 -5.94
C LYS A 45 7.75 -10.15 -4.84
N PHE A 46 8.31 -9.09 -4.24
CA PHE A 46 7.69 -8.33 -3.16
C PHE A 46 7.00 -7.06 -3.67
N GLN A 47 7.03 -6.83 -4.98
CA GLN A 47 6.34 -5.72 -5.62
C GLN A 47 5.03 -6.25 -6.21
N LEU A 48 3.99 -5.45 -6.10
CA LEU A 48 2.73 -5.70 -6.79
C LEU A 48 2.94 -5.67 -8.31
N SER A 49 2.42 -6.71 -8.98
CA SER A 49 2.29 -6.76 -10.44
C SER A 49 1.30 -5.70 -10.93
N ASP A 50 0.07 -5.74 -10.40
CA ASP A 50 -1.02 -4.81 -10.71
C ASP A 50 -1.70 -4.30 -9.44
N VAL A 51 -2.42 -3.19 -9.54
CA VAL A 51 -3.15 -2.56 -8.42
C VAL A 51 -4.46 -3.34 -8.15
N PRO A 52 -4.71 -3.81 -6.92
CA PRO A 52 -5.94 -4.51 -6.57
C PRO A 52 -7.16 -3.58 -6.64
N ARG A 53 -8.30 -4.13 -7.12
CA ARG A 53 -9.62 -3.51 -6.93
C ARG A 53 -9.87 -3.43 -5.42
N PRO A 54 -10.28 -2.28 -4.84
CA PRO A 54 -11.07 -1.18 -5.43
C PRO A 54 -10.28 0.06 -5.89
N TYR A 55 -8.96 0.07 -5.79
CA TYR A 55 -8.15 1.28 -6.05
C TYR A 55 -7.99 1.58 -7.54
N ALA A 56 -7.94 2.87 -7.90
CA ALA A 56 -7.82 3.32 -9.28
C ALA A 56 -6.36 3.58 -9.69
N SER A 57 -5.50 3.97 -8.74
CA SER A 57 -4.10 4.28 -9.00
C SER A 57 -3.16 3.60 -7.99
N ARG A 58 -1.89 3.45 -8.39
CA ARG A 58 -0.87 2.88 -7.50
C ARG A 58 -0.56 3.79 -6.31
N GLU A 59 -0.59 5.10 -6.53
CA GLU A 59 -0.39 6.11 -5.50
C GLU A 59 -1.51 6.11 -4.46
N GLU A 60 -2.75 5.79 -4.86
CA GLU A 60 -3.87 5.59 -3.94
C GLU A 60 -3.66 4.34 -3.09
N TYR A 61 -3.27 3.22 -3.70
CA TYR A 61 -2.97 1.98 -3.01
C TYR A 61 -1.82 2.15 -2.01
N ASP A 62 -0.72 2.77 -2.42
CA ASP A 62 0.46 2.95 -1.56
C ASP A 62 0.10 3.83 -0.35
N ARG A 63 -0.68 4.90 -0.54
CA ARG A 63 -1.19 5.73 0.58
C ARG A 63 -2.11 4.97 1.52
N ALA A 64 -2.95 4.07 0.99
CA ALA A 64 -3.83 3.25 1.81
C ALA A 64 -3.06 2.22 2.66
N MET A 65 -1.90 1.75 2.17
CA MET A 65 -1.07 0.73 2.82
C MET A 65 0.07 1.29 3.67
N ASP A 66 0.32 2.61 3.64
CA ASP A 66 1.43 3.26 4.33
C ASP A 66 1.35 3.13 5.87
N GLY A 67 0.15 2.90 6.42
CA GLY A 67 -0.07 2.73 7.85
C GLY A 67 0.41 1.39 8.40
N ALA A 68 1.31 1.41 9.38
CA ALA A 68 1.65 0.21 10.13
C ALA A 68 0.48 -0.24 11.03
N LEU A 69 0.14 -1.53 11.02
CA LEU A 69 -0.97 -2.09 11.82
C LEU A 69 -0.51 -2.73 13.15
N GLY A 70 0.79 -3.05 13.26
CA GLY A 70 1.34 -3.81 14.39
C GLY A 70 1.23 -3.09 15.73
N ALA A 71 1.19 -3.86 16.82
CA ALA A 71 1.17 -3.34 18.19
C ALA A 71 2.51 -2.74 18.61
N GLU A 72 3.59 -3.05 17.88
CA GLU A 72 4.93 -2.50 18.05
C GLU A 72 5.04 -1.06 17.55
N TRP A 73 4.20 -0.70 16.58
CA TRP A 73 4.22 0.61 15.92
C TRP A 73 3.11 1.55 16.41
N ASN A 74 2.10 1.03 17.12
CA ASN A 74 0.93 1.76 17.59
C ASN A 74 0.66 1.53 19.07
N VAL A 75 -0.05 2.47 19.70
CA VAL A 75 -0.56 2.28 21.07
C VAL A 75 -1.61 1.16 21.07
N THR A 76 -1.68 0.38 22.16
CA THR A 76 -2.60 -0.78 22.32
C THR A 76 -4.05 -0.48 21.95
N GLY A 77 -4.56 0.72 22.27
CA GLY A 77 -5.92 1.14 21.90
C GLY A 77 -6.10 1.27 20.38
N ALA A 78 -5.17 1.95 19.72
CA ALA A 78 -5.18 2.14 18.27
C ALA A 78 -4.97 0.81 17.53
N ALA A 79 -4.05 -0.05 17.99
CA ALA A 79 -3.85 -1.37 17.38
C ALA A 79 -5.12 -2.23 17.43
N ARG A 80 -5.87 -2.20 18.54
CA ARG A 80 -7.16 -2.90 18.67
C ARG A 80 -8.24 -2.31 17.76
N GLU A 81 -8.26 -1.00 17.58
CA GLU A 81 -9.21 -0.31 16.71
C GLU A 81 -8.92 -0.60 15.23
N LEU A 82 -7.64 -0.54 14.82
CA LEU A 82 -7.20 -0.78 13.45
C LEU A 82 -7.35 -2.24 13.01
N THR A 83 -7.29 -3.19 13.95
CA THR A 83 -7.43 -4.64 13.67
C THR A 83 -8.84 -5.18 13.92
N ALA A 84 -9.77 -4.34 14.39
CA ALA A 84 -11.15 -4.76 14.59
C ALA A 84 -11.84 -5.03 13.25
N PRO A 85 -12.52 -6.19 13.08
CA PRO A 85 -13.24 -6.47 11.84
C PRO A 85 -14.49 -5.59 11.75
N GLU A 86 -14.91 -5.29 10.53
CA GLU A 86 -16.11 -4.47 10.27
C GLU A 86 -17.38 -5.10 10.86
N VAL A 87 -17.50 -6.43 10.80
CA VAL A 87 -18.68 -7.17 11.28
C VAL A 87 -18.32 -8.03 12.48
N ILE A 88 -18.79 -7.61 13.66
CA ILE A 88 -18.63 -8.36 14.91
C ILE A 88 -19.94 -9.06 15.27
N ARG A 89 -19.89 -10.40 15.44
CA ARG A 89 -21.02 -11.22 15.88
C ARG A 89 -20.73 -11.82 17.25
N ARG A 90 -21.75 -11.89 18.12
CA ARG A 90 -21.64 -12.58 19.41
C ARG A 90 -21.81 -14.08 19.19
N ALA A 91 -20.90 -14.88 19.73
CA ALA A 91 -21.02 -16.33 19.72
C ALA A 91 -22.31 -16.79 20.44
N GLY A 92 -22.94 -17.85 19.95
CA GLY A 92 -24.12 -18.46 20.58
C GLY A 92 -25.44 -17.72 20.42
N ARG A 93 -25.50 -16.60 19.66
CA ARG A 93 -26.75 -15.84 19.46
C ARG A 93 -27.25 -15.95 18.01
N MET A 94 -28.53 -16.34 17.86
CA MET A 94 -29.21 -16.31 16.56
C MET A 94 -29.32 -14.88 16.02
N ILE A 95 -28.99 -14.70 14.75
CA ILE A 95 -29.08 -13.41 14.05
C ILE A 95 -30.42 -13.35 13.36
N ARG A 96 -31.32 -12.56 13.94
CA ARG A 96 -32.62 -12.30 13.33
C ARG A 96 -32.45 -11.34 12.13
N PRO A 97 -33.24 -11.49 11.06
CA PRO A 97 -33.30 -10.51 9.99
C PRO A 97 -33.58 -9.11 10.52
N ILE A 98 -33.16 -8.10 9.77
CA ILE A 98 -33.42 -6.69 10.11
C ILE A 98 -34.89 -6.41 9.78
N ALA A 99 -35.71 -6.10 10.79
CA ALA A 99 -37.05 -5.56 10.58
C ALA A 99 -36.96 -4.09 10.14
N ALA A 100 -37.84 -3.64 9.23
CA ALA A 100 -37.77 -2.31 8.62
C ALA A 100 -37.77 -1.14 9.64
N GLU A 101 -38.36 -1.35 10.81
CA GLU A 101 -38.49 -0.39 11.91
C GLU A 101 -37.29 -0.36 12.88
N ALA A 102 -36.35 -1.32 12.80
CA ALA A 102 -35.20 -1.41 13.71
C ALA A 102 -34.01 -0.50 13.31
N LYS A 103 -34.13 0.25 12.21
CA LYS A 103 -33.07 1.08 11.63
C LYS A 103 -32.69 2.30 12.49
N GLU A 104 -33.53 2.71 13.43
CA GLU A 104 -33.38 4.01 14.11
C GLU A 104 -32.57 3.97 15.43
N ARG A 105 -32.34 2.79 16.02
CA ARG A 105 -31.80 2.69 17.40
C ARG A 105 -30.33 2.28 17.51
N ARG A 106 -29.55 2.33 16.43
CA ARG A 106 -28.13 1.91 16.43
C ARG A 106 -27.13 3.03 16.11
N GLY A 107 -27.48 4.27 16.41
CA GLY A 107 -26.58 5.41 16.38
C GLY A 107 -26.62 6.18 17.69
N GLY A 108 -26.11 5.62 18.78
CA GLY A 108 -26.04 6.34 20.05
C GLY A 108 -25.51 5.49 21.19
N GLY A 109 -24.29 5.78 21.67
CA GLY A 109 -23.74 5.09 22.83
C GLY A 109 -22.25 5.27 23.09
N ARG A 110 -21.80 6.51 23.37
CA ARG A 110 -20.72 6.73 24.34
C ARG A 110 -21.30 7.52 25.53
N SER A 111 -22.05 6.83 26.38
CA SER A 111 -22.29 7.30 27.75
C SER A 111 -20.96 7.17 28.50
N GLY A 112 -20.15 8.23 28.47
CA GLY A 112 -19.03 8.37 29.41
C GLY A 112 -19.55 8.43 30.85
N PRO A 113 -18.76 7.99 31.85
CA PRO A 113 -19.19 8.04 33.24
C PRO A 113 -19.55 9.48 33.64
N PRO A 114 -20.55 9.69 34.54
CA PRO A 114 -20.96 11.04 34.91
C PRO A 114 -19.76 11.81 35.45
N ARG A 115 -19.52 13.00 34.89
CA ARG A 115 -18.50 13.93 35.39
C ARG A 115 -18.82 14.21 36.86
N ARG A 116 -17.93 13.79 37.78
CA ARG A 116 -17.99 14.18 39.19
C ARG A 116 -18.03 15.70 39.26
N ALA A 117 -19.05 16.25 39.94
CA ALA A 117 -19.16 17.68 40.15
C ALA A 117 -17.94 18.19 40.95
N PRO A 118 -17.47 19.43 40.71
CA PRO A 118 -16.36 19.98 41.49
C PRO A 118 -16.81 20.20 42.94
N ALA A 119 -15.93 19.85 43.88
CA ALA A 119 -16.15 20.12 45.29
C ALA A 119 -16.28 21.63 45.49
N LYS A 120 -17.34 22.06 46.17
CA LYS A 120 -17.46 23.43 46.67
C LYS A 120 -16.51 23.55 47.86
N PHE A 121 -15.65 24.56 47.81
CA PHE A 121 -14.77 24.98 48.91
C PHE A 121 -15.59 25.40 50.12
#